data_AF-A0A2V7PR87-F1
#
_entry.id   AF-A0A2V7PR87-F1
#
_cell.length_a   1.000
_cell.length_b   1.000
_cell.length_c   1.000
_cell.angle_alpha   90.00
_cell.angle_beta   90.00
_cell.angle_gamma   90.00
#
_symmetry.space_group_name_H-M   'P 1'
#
loop_
_entity.id
_entity.type
_entity.pdbx_description
1 polymer ?
#
loop_
_entity_poly.entity_id
_entity_poly.type
_entity_poly.pdbx_seq_one_letter_code
_entity_poly.pdbx_strand_id
1 'polypeptide(L)'
;HTYEPNGSIINDSVAGYNFDVVSGVVYNIDLSRPAGQRIRGLAYNGKIVQPSDSFTMAVNSYRQAGGGRYSMLAGARVVYDKGEDIRELLVDEIRRARTATSTGSSSHACGTGQMAVRSAGLRR
;
A
#
# COMPACT_ATOMS: atom_id res chain seq x y z
N HIS A 1 1.84 -21.23 -7.92
CA HIS A 1 2.97 -21.43 -6.98
C HIS A 1 2.45 -21.39 -5.56
N THR A 2 2.34 -22.57 -4.94
CA THR A 2 2.13 -22.72 -3.50
C THR A 2 3.51 -22.57 -2.84
N TYR A 3 3.56 -21.95 -1.66
CA TYR A 3 4.80 -21.80 -0.90
C TYR A 3 5.27 -23.15 -0.39
N GLU A 4 6.54 -23.46 -0.61
CA GLU A 4 7.21 -24.64 -0.04
C GLU A 4 8.20 -24.16 1.04
N PRO A 5 8.16 -24.74 2.26
CA PRO A 5 9.16 -24.45 3.28
C PRO A 5 10.55 -24.78 2.74
N ASN A 6 11.47 -23.81 2.75
CA ASN A 6 12.84 -23.85 2.19
C ASN A 6 12.99 -23.62 0.68
N GLY A 7 11.91 -23.31 -0.04
CA GLY A 7 11.97 -22.84 -1.43
C GLY A 7 12.32 -21.35 -1.55
N SER A 8 12.68 -20.90 -2.76
CA SER A 8 12.81 -19.47 -3.05
C SER A 8 11.49 -18.75 -2.82
N ILE A 9 11.52 -17.68 -2.02
CA ILE A 9 10.36 -16.79 -1.80
C ILE A 9 10.17 -15.88 -3.02
N ILE A 10 11.24 -15.63 -3.77
CA ILE A 10 11.22 -14.82 -4.99
C ILE A 10 10.77 -15.69 -6.16
N ASN A 11 9.77 -15.23 -6.90
CA ASN A 11 9.35 -15.82 -8.15
C ASN A 11 9.83 -14.95 -9.32
N ASP A 12 10.93 -15.36 -9.96
CA ASP A 12 11.54 -14.62 -11.07
C ASP A 12 10.65 -14.53 -12.32
N SER A 13 9.60 -15.35 -12.41
CA SER A 13 8.61 -15.25 -13.49
C SER A 13 7.65 -14.07 -13.31
N VAL A 14 7.64 -13.43 -12.13
CA VAL A 14 6.82 -12.25 -11.85
C VAL A 14 7.74 -11.04 -11.71
N ALA A 15 7.60 -10.08 -12.63
CA ALA A 15 8.36 -8.85 -12.54
C ALA A 15 8.06 -8.09 -11.23
N GLY A 16 9.11 -7.67 -10.52
CA GLY A 16 8.98 -7.11 -9.15
C GLY A 16 8.09 -5.88 -9.04
N TYR A 17 7.99 -5.07 -10.10
CA TYR A 17 7.06 -3.93 -10.15
C TYR A 17 5.58 -4.33 -10.16
N ASN A 18 5.26 -5.62 -10.28
CA ASN A 18 3.90 -6.16 -10.11
C ASN A 18 3.58 -6.52 -8.65
N PHE A 19 4.50 -6.27 -7.71
CA PHE A 19 4.25 -6.41 -6.29
C PHE A 19 4.03 -5.02 -5.66
N ASP A 20 2.80 -4.75 -5.22
CA ASP A 20 2.44 -3.50 -4.56
C ASP A 20 2.46 -3.62 -3.03
N VAL A 21 2.83 -2.54 -2.37
CA VAL A 21 2.65 -2.36 -0.93
C VAL A 21 1.53 -1.35 -0.69
N VAL A 22 0.55 -1.70 0.14
CA VAL A 22 -0.57 -0.82 0.48
C VAL A 22 -0.25 -0.09 1.78
N SER A 23 -0.14 1.24 1.71
CA SER A 23 0.08 2.09 2.87
C SER A 23 -1.25 2.43 3.58
N GLY A 24 -1.18 2.73 4.88
CA GLY A 24 -2.34 3.14 5.70
C GLY A 24 -3.18 2.00 6.26
N VAL A 25 -2.85 0.74 5.93
CA VAL A 25 -3.50 -0.46 6.45
C VAL A 25 -2.50 -1.38 7.15
N VAL A 26 -3.00 -2.26 8.00
CA VAL A 26 -2.24 -3.34 8.62
C VAL A 26 -2.78 -4.66 8.10
N TYR A 27 -1.89 -5.57 7.70
CA TYR A 27 -2.26 -6.91 7.25
C TYR A 27 -1.07 -7.87 7.35
N ASN A 28 -1.37 -9.17 7.37
CA ASN A 28 -0.39 -10.24 7.30
C ASN A 28 -0.53 -10.99 5.97
N ILE A 29 0.60 -11.35 5.35
CA ILE A 29 0.64 -12.22 4.18
C ILE A 29 1.03 -13.64 4.63
N ASP A 30 0.07 -14.55 4.64
CA ASP A 30 0.28 -15.96 4.92
C ASP A 30 0.59 -16.73 3.63
N LEU A 31 1.88 -16.99 3.39
CA LEU A 31 2.35 -17.67 2.18
C LEU A 31 1.95 -19.14 2.11
N SER A 32 1.67 -19.78 3.24
CA SER A 32 1.26 -21.19 3.31
C SER A 32 -0.11 -21.45 2.68
N ARG A 33 -0.89 -20.38 2.46
CA ARG A 33 -2.23 -20.46 1.87
C ARG A 33 -2.22 -20.39 0.34
N PRO A 34 -3.27 -20.93 -0.30
CA PRO A 34 -3.48 -20.77 -1.74
C PRO A 34 -3.50 -19.29 -2.14
N ALA A 35 -3.02 -19.01 -3.37
CA ALA A 35 -3.13 -17.67 -3.94
C ALA A 35 -4.60 -17.21 -3.93
N GLY A 36 -4.83 -15.93 -3.60
CA GLY A 36 -6.18 -15.38 -3.37
C GLY A 36 -6.67 -15.45 -1.93
N GLN A 37 -6.05 -16.25 -1.05
CA GLN A 37 -6.44 -16.37 0.37
C GLN A 37 -5.32 -16.00 1.36
N ARG A 38 -4.29 -15.29 0.89
CA ARG A 38 -3.07 -15.02 1.65
C ARG A 38 -3.15 -13.82 2.58
N ILE A 39 -4.05 -12.87 2.33
CA ILE A 39 -4.17 -11.66 3.16
C ILE A 39 -5.02 -11.97 4.40
N ARG A 40 -4.47 -11.68 5.59
CA ARG A 40 -5.09 -11.96 6.89
C ARG A 40 -5.09 -10.69 7.75
N GLY A 41 -6.16 -10.51 8.53
CA GLY A 41 -6.24 -9.42 9.52
C GLY A 41 -6.15 -8.02 8.91
N LEU A 42 -6.68 -7.83 7.70
CA LEU A 42 -6.68 -6.52 7.05
C LEU A 42 -7.47 -5.52 7.90
N ALA A 43 -6.80 -4.49 8.39
CA ALA A 43 -7.36 -3.45 9.23
C ALA A 43 -6.97 -2.06 8.72
N TYR A 44 -7.94 -1.14 8.75
CA TYR A 44 -7.77 0.28 8.46
C TYR A 44 -8.20 1.09 9.68
N ASN A 45 -7.35 2.00 10.15
CA ASN A 45 -7.59 2.79 11.38
C ASN A 45 -8.05 1.94 12.58
N GLY A 46 -7.43 0.77 12.77
CA GLY A 46 -7.74 -0.16 13.86
C GLY A 46 -9.03 -0.97 13.70
N LYS A 47 -9.77 -0.83 12.59
CA LYS A 47 -10.99 -1.58 12.31
C LYS A 47 -10.77 -2.62 11.22
N ILE A 48 -11.33 -3.83 11.41
CA ILE A 48 -11.27 -4.89 10.41
C ILE A 48 -12.10 -4.49 9.19
N VAL A 49 -11.46 -4.54 8.02
CA VAL A 49 -12.10 -4.23 6.74
C VAL A 49 -13.15 -5.30 6.41
N GLN A 50 -14.35 -4.84 6.09
CA GLN A 50 -15.46 -5.68 5.66
C GLN A 50 -15.59 -5.70 4.12
N PRO A 51 -16.18 -6.74 3.52
CA PRO A 51 -16.37 -6.80 2.07
C PRO A 51 -17.23 -5.67 1.49
N SER A 52 -18.07 -5.04 2.30
CA SER A 52 -18.93 -3.92 1.91
C SER A 52 -18.23 -2.55 2.00
N ASP A 53 -17.04 -2.47 2.59
CA ASP A 53 -16.34 -1.21 2.77
C ASP A 53 -15.83 -0.67 1.44
N SER A 54 -15.85 0.65 1.28
CA SER A 54 -15.37 1.34 0.09
C SER A 54 -14.21 2.27 0.43
N PHE A 55 -13.16 2.24 -0.38
CA PHE A 55 -11.94 3.03 -0.19
C PHE A 55 -11.58 3.81 -1.44
N THR A 56 -10.99 4.98 -1.25
CA THR A 56 -10.28 5.70 -2.32
C THR A 56 -8.81 5.36 -2.21
N MET A 57 -8.23 4.87 -3.29
CA MET A 57 -6.80 4.50 -3.36
C MET A 57 -6.11 5.38 -4.39
N ALA A 58 -4.94 5.91 -4.02
CA ALA A 58 -4.03 6.51 -4.97
C ALA A 58 -3.24 5.39 -5.66
N VAL A 59 -3.29 5.35 -7.00
CA VAL A 59 -2.57 4.38 -7.82
C VAL A 59 -1.90 5.08 -8.99
N ASN A 60 -0.87 4.48 -9.57
CA ASN A 60 -0.26 5.00 -10.80
C ASN A 60 -1.11 4.63 -12.04
N SER A 61 -0.82 5.27 -13.17
CA SER A 61 -1.53 5.06 -14.44
C SER A 61 -1.45 3.62 -14.96
N TYR A 62 -0.33 2.92 -14.73
CA TYR A 62 -0.18 1.51 -15.08
C TYR A 62 -1.19 0.61 -14.35
N ARG A 63 -1.45 0.88 -13.05
CA ARG A 63 -2.45 0.16 -12.25
C ARG A 63 -3.87 0.59 -12.56
N GLN A 64 -4.09 1.88 -12.81
CA GLN A 64 -5.38 2.38 -13.29
C GLN A 64 -5.82 1.67 -14.57
N ALA A 65 -4.88 1.38 -15.49
CA ALA A 65 -5.17 0.63 -16.72
C ALA A 65 -5.32 -0.89 -16.52
N GLY A 66 -5.13 -1.40 -15.29
CA GLY A 66 -5.21 -2.83 -14.98
C GLY A 66 -3.91 -3.63 -15.20
N GLY A 67 -2.78 -2.94 -15.37
CA GLY A 67 -1.47 -3.55 -15.59
C GLY A 67 -1.07 -4.56 -14.50
N GLY A 68 -0.35 -5.61 -14.89
CA GLY A 68 0.15 -6.61 -13.94
C GLY A 68 -0.91 -7.57 -13.40
N ARG A 69 -2.02 -7.76 -14.12
CA ARG A 69 -3.20 -8.57 -13.72
C ARG A 69 -4.05 -7.92 -12.63
N TYR A 70 -4.00 -6.59 -12.50
CA TYR A 70 -4.86 -5.81 -11.60
C TYR A 70 -6.14 -5.35 -12.32
N SER A 71 -6.78 -6.24 -13.09
CA SER A 71 -7.95 -5.89 -13.93
C SER A 71 -9.15 -5.39 -13.13
N MET A 72 -9.23 -5.68 -11.82
CA MET A 72 -10.25 -5.13 -10.94
C MET A 72 -10.17 -3.60 -10.80
N LEU A 73 -9.01 -2.99 -11.08
CA LEU A 73 -8.82 -1.54 -11.02
C LEU A 73 -9.21 -0.83 -12.33
N ALA A 74 -9.16 -1.52 -13.48
CA ALA A 74 -9.44 -0.93 -14.78
C ALA A 74 -10.88 -0.40 -14.95
N GLY A 75 -11.81 -0.92 -14.15
CA GLY A 75 -13.21 -0.45 -14.11
C GLY A 75 -13.55 0.42 -12.89
N ALA A 76 -12.57 0.73 -12.02
CA ALA A 76 -12.82 1.50 -10.82
C ALA A 76 -13.13 2.97 -11.17
N ARG A 77 -14.05 3.58 -10.42
CA ARG A 77 -14.40 5.00 -10.59
C ARG A 77 -13.18 5.87 -10.28
N VAL A 78 -12.78 6.69 -11.24
CA VAL A 78 -11.79 7.75 -11.04
C VAL A 78 -12.44 8.91 -10.29
N VAL A 79 -11.97 9.19 -9.08
CA VAL A 79 -12.47 10.29 -8.23
C VAL A 79 -11.52 11.51 -8.24
N TYR A 80 -10.29 11.33 -8.68
CA TYR A 80 -9.28 12.37 -8.84
C TYR A 80 -8.26 11.95 -9.91
N ASP A 81 -8.04 12.82 -10.89
CA ASP A 81 -6.98 12.72 -11.89
C ASP A 81 -6.59 14.13 -12.32
N LYS A 82 -5.31 14.48 -12.15
CA LYS A 82 -4.73 15.75 -12.58
C LYS A 82 -3.52 15.58 -13.50
N GLY A 83 -3.18 14.35 -13.89
CA GLY A 83 -2.00 14.08 -14.71
C GLY A 83 -0.67 14.52 -14.08
N GLU A 84 -0.60 14.62 -12.76
CA GLU A 84 0.59 15.01 -12.02
C GLU A 84 1.65 13.89 -12.11
N ASP A 85 2.91 14.24 -12.40
CA ASP A 85 4.00 13.25 -12.40
C ASP A 85 4.32 12.84 -10.96
N ILE A 86 4.36 11.53 -10.70
CA ILE A 86 4.68 10.99 -9.38
C ILE A 86 6.03 11.49 -8.85
N ARG A 87 6.99 11.78 -9.73
CA ARG A 87 8.29 12.35 -9.36
C ARG A 87 8.13 13.77 -8.82
N GLU A 88 7.33 14.60 -9.48
CA GLU A 88 7.09 15.98 -9.03
C GLU A 88 6.36 15.98 -7.68
N LEU A 89 5.35 15.13 -7.51
CA LEU A 89 4.66 14.95 -6.24
C LEU A 89 5.60 14.53 -5.09
N LEU A 90 6.54 13.61 -5.38
CA LEU A 90 7.55 13.20 -4.40
C LEU A 90 8.53 14.33 -4.08
N VAL A 91 8.99 15.08 -5.09
CA VAL A 91 9.86 16.23 -4.87
C VAL A 91 9.17 17.28 -4.00
N ASP A 92 7.91 17.58 -4.29
CA ASP A 92 7.15 18.58 -3.54
C ASP A 92 6.87 18.11 -2.11
N GLU A 93 6.57 16.83 -1.88
CA GLU A 93 6.43 16.29 -0.53
C GLU A 93 7.74 16.33 0.25
N ILE A 94 8.88 15.98 -0.38
CA ILE A 94 10.20 16.07 0.27
C ILE A 94 10.52 17.53 0.63
N ARG A 95 10.25 18.48 -0.29
CA ARG A 95 10.42 19.92 -0.04
C ARG A 95 9.52 20.41 1.10
N ARG A 96 8.29 19.93 1.16
CA ARG A 96 7.31 20.29 2.20
C ARG A 96 7.69 19.73 3.57
N ALA A 97 8.10 18.47 3.63
CA ALA A 97 8.43 17.79 4.88
C ALA A 97 9.63 18.41 5.61
N ARG A 98 10.53 19.09 4.88
CA ARG A 98 11.77 19.79 5.33
C ARG A 98 12.75 18.97 6.18
N THR A 99 12.38 17.77 6.61
CA THR A 99 13.16 16.90 7.48
C THR A 99 12.73 15.47 7.18
N ALA A 100 13.53 14.74 6.40
CA ALA A 100 13.38 13.30 6.30
C ALA A 100 13.93 12.69 7.58
N THR A 101 13.08 12.42 8.58
CA THR A 101 13.50 11.60 9.71
C THR A 101 13.73 10.20 9.18
N SER A 102 14.99 9.84 8.91
CA SER A 102 15.35 8.46 8.65
C SER A 102 15.18 7.67 9.94
N THR A 103 13.99 7.12 10.16
CA THR A 103 13.82 6.08 11.17
C THR A 103 14.59 4.88 10.65
N GLY A 104 15.87 4.81 11.02
CA GLY A 104 16.72 3.65 10.75
C GLY A 104 16.05 2.43 11.34
N SER A 105 15.49 1.58 10.48
CA SER A 105 14.95 0.29 10.92
C SER A 105 16.13 -0.66 11.12
N SER A 106 16.79 -0.51 12.26
CA SER A 106 17.56 -1.58 12.86
C SER A 106 16.84 -2.04 14.11
N SER A 107 16.63 -3.35 14.20
CA SER A 107 16.13 -4.14 15.32
C SER A 107 14.62 -4.42 15.38
N HIS A 108 14.37 -5.73 15.44
CA HIS A 108 13.12 -6.39 15.76
C HIS A 108 12.50 -5.85 17.05
N ALA A 109 11.42 -5.07 16.96
CA ALA A 109 10.49 -4.89 18.06
C ALA A 109 9.13 -4.40 17.52
N CYS A 110 8.13 -5.27 17.65
CA CYS A 110 6.72 -4.89 17.64
C CYS A 110 6.47 -3.95 18.82
N GLY A 111 6.05 -2.71 18.57
CA GLY A 111 5.79 -1.73 19.61
C GLY A 111 5.18 -0.44 19.04
N THR A 112 3.97 -0.14 19.49
CA THR A 112 3.13 1.02 19.15
C THR A 112 3.88 2.35 19.05
N GLY A 113 3.97 2.89 17.83
CA GLY A 113 4.34 4.28 17.54
C GLY A 113 3.12 5.05 17.07
N GLN A 114 2.48 5.79 17.98
CA GLN A 114 1.32 6.63 17.71
C GLN A 114 1.78 7.87 16.93
N MET A 115 1.55 7.91 15.62
CA MET A 115 1.76 9.14 14.84
C MET A 115 0.57 10.07 15.11
N ALA A 116 0.78 11.07 15.96
CA ALA A 116 -0.21 12.09 16.28
C ALA A 116 -0.55 12.92 15.02
N VAL A 117 -1.70 12.65 14.41
CA VAL A 117 -2.29 13.53 13.41
C VAL A 117 -2.84 14.76 14.14
N ARG A 118 -2.10 15.87 14.08
CA ARG A 118 -2.63 17.18 14.47
C ARG A 118 -3.63 17.63 13.41
N SER A 119 -4.90 17.70 13.78
CA SER A 119 -5.96 18.34 13.01
C SER A 119 -5.69 19.85 12.94
N ALA A 120 -5.14 20.32 11.82
CA ALA A 120 -5.18 21.73 11.48
C ALA A 120 -6.56 22.05 10.93
N GLY A 121 -7.48 22.44 11.82
CA GLY A 121 -8.73 23.06 11.43
C GLY A 121 -8.45 24.44 10.83
N LEU A 122 -8.63 24.57 9.51
CA LEU A 122 -8.68 25.89 8.89
C LEU A 122 -10.13 26.38 8.97
N ARG A 123 -10.33 27.45 9.75
CA ARG A 123 -11.59 28.16 9.88
C ARG A 123 -11.81 29.07 8.68
N ARG A 124 -13.06 29.03 8.18
CA ARG A 124 -13.79 29.94 7.29
C ARG A 124 -13.26 30.13 5.88
#